data_AF-A0AAF1AZK9-F1
#
_entry.id   AF-A0AAF1AZK9-F1
#
_cell.length_a   1.000
_cell.length_b   1.000
_cell.length_c   1.000
_cell.angle_alpha   90.00
_cell.angle_beta   90.00
_cell.angle_gamma   90.00
#
_symmetry.space_group_name_H-M   'P 1'
#
loop_
_entity.id
_entity.type
_entity.pdbx_description
1 polymer ?
#
loop_
_entity_poly.entity_id
_entity_poly.type
_entity_poly.pdbx_seq_one_letter_code
_entity_poly.pdbx_strand_id
1 'polypeptide(L)'
;MVHVFRLSVKVMLGKDTNYVNVYMKWKKDTNFDTIESVNKSIELKPLISLKNLIANLPNGYVPCKFARFLRLYLSVFEEFIGPNDNLPWFKLSQKAVELDQEETAVYRDFRDDLQGRLKKFILMSGDKRLPLKIIRGMQWHLGLPDEYLDDPEKNLDGCFRIVDMEDGLKGLAVECEEKVLSFVQRNAMRRGGYNGGSMEVVEFPLFPSKGMSLKRKIGDWFDKFQEVLYVSPYDEYWGLDSDSDVAEKRIVGVLHEMHCLFVEHKHMGLPQKFHKVFERHPYIFYLSLMNRTCTTVLKEPYSDRLPIEAHPLSKIRKRYIGLMKESAFI
;
A
#
# COMPACT_ATOMS: atom_id res chain seq x y z
N MET A 1 0.23 27.49 -6.12
CA MET A 1 1.63 27.50 -5.65
C MET A 1 2.37 26.31 -6.28
N VAL A 2 3.18 26.53 -7.30
CA VAL A 2 4.00 25.46 -7.92
C VAL A 2 5.11 25.10 -6.94
N HIS A 3 5.08 23.90 -6.38
CA HIS A 3 6.19 23.44 -5.54
C HIS A 3 7.32 23.00 -6.48
N VAL A 4 8.46 23.69 -6.40
CA VAL A 4 9.67 23.29 -7.11
C VAL A 4 10.41 22.33 -6.20
N PHE A 5 10.36 21.04 -6.51
CA PHE A 5 11.17 20.04 -5.83
C PHE A 5 12.48 19.87 -6.59
N ARG A 6 13.57 19.72 -5.83
CA ARG A 6 14.87 19.32 -6.36
C ARG A 6 14.84 17.80 -6.50
N LEU A 7 14.60 17.30 -7.72
CA LEU A 7 14.67 15.87 -8.02
C LEU A 7 16.11 15.49 -8.36
N SER A 8 16.67 14.53 -7.65
CA SER A 8 17.89 13.85 -8.09
C SER A 8 17.49 12.77 -9.10
N VAL A 9 17.81 12.94 -10.38
CA VAL A 9 17.57 11.92 -11.42
C VAL A 9 18.90 11.46 -11.98
N LYS A 10 18.99 10.17 -12.33
CA LYS A 10 20.15 9.65 -13.04
C LYS A 10 20.02 10.06 -14.51
N VAL A 11 21.03 10.74 -15.03
CA VAL A 11 21.01 11.28 -16.40
C VAL A 11 22.30 10.85 -17.09
N MET A 12 22.19 10.47 -18.36
CA MET A 12 23.37 10.20 -19.18
C MET A 12 24.10 11.49 -19.55
N LEU A 13 25.37 11.57 -19.18
CA LEU A 13 26.30 12.64 -19.56
C LEU A 13 27.53 12.01 -20.21
N GLY A 14 27.48 11.79 -21.53
CA GLY A 14 28.55 11.08 -22.25
C GLY A 14 28.42 9.56 -22.11
N LYS A 15 29.54 8.85 -21.95
CA LYS A 15 29.56 7.39 -21.72
C LYS A 15 29.19 6.99 -20.28
N ASP A 16 29.19 7.93 -19.35
CA ASP A 16 28.93 7.68 -17.93
C ASP A 16 27.51 8.10 -17.51
N THR A 17 26.90 7.31 -16.63
CA THR A 17 25.63 7.63 -15.97
C THR A 17 25.92 8.29 -14.62
N ASN A 18 25.57 9.56 -14.46
CA ASN A 18 25.75 10.30 -13.20
C ASN A 18 24.40 10.77 -12.65
N TYR A 19 24.27 10.81 -11.32
CA TYR A 19 23.14 11.45 -10.68
C TYR A 19 23.29 12.96 -10.78
N VAL A 20 22.33 13.60 -11.46
CA VAL A 20 22.29 15.05 -11.61
C VAL A 20 21.03 15.55 -10.93
N ASN A 21 21.19 16.61 -10.13
CA ASN A 21 20.05 17.32 -9.60
C ASN A 21 19.40 18.11 -10.72
N VAL A 22 18.22 17.69 -11.14
CA VAL A 22 17.41 18.40 -12.14
C VAL A 22 16.27 19.07 -11.41
N TYR A 23 16.23 20.40 -11.51
CA TYR A 23 15.07 21.15 -11.06
C TYR A 23 13.92 20.93 -12.04
N MET A 24 12.98 20.09 -11.65
CA MET A 24 11.72 19.96 -12.37
C MET A 24 10.65 20.73 -11.62
N LYS A 25 9.84 21.48 -12.37
CA LYS A 25 8.57 21.97 -11.84
C LYS A 25 7.68 20.75 -11.67
N TRP A 26 7.58 20.27 -10.43
CA TRP A 26 6.67 19.20 -10.11
C TRP A 26 5.25 19.70 -10.39
N LYS A 27 4.60 19.04 -11.36
CA LYS A 27 3.25 19.36 -11.75
C LYS A 27 2.33 18.38 -11.03
N LYS A 28 1.41 18.91 -10.24
CA LYS A 28 0.30 18.14 -9.69
C LYS A 28 -0.41 17.40 -10.82
N ASP A 29 -0.68 16.13 -10.59
CA ASP A 29 -1.42 15.30 -11.53
C ASP A 29 -2.78 15.04 -10.90
N THR A 30 -3.79 15.78 -11.39
CA THR A 30 -5.13 15.79 -10.80
C THR A 30 -5.70 14.37 -10.71
N ASN A 31 -5.36 13.48 -11.64
CA ASN A 31 -5.87 12.11 -11.64
C ASN A 31 -5.42 11.32 -10.41
N PHE A 32 -4.22 11.58 -9.90
CA PHE A 32 -3.69 10.90 -8.72
C PHE A 32 -3.99 11.67 -7.43
N ASP A 33 -4.00 13.00 -7.48
CA ASP A 33 -4.33 13.86 -6.34
C ASP A 33 -5.81 13.82 -5.96
N THR A 34 -6.72 13.39 -6.84
CA THR A 34 -8.17 13.27 -6.54
C THR A 34 -8.60 11.86 -6.14
N ILE A 35 -7.68 10.88 -6.09
CA ILE A 35 -8.05 9.51 -5.74
C ILE A 35 -8.66 9.52 -4.33
N GLU A 36 -9.93 9.18 -4.23
CA GLU A 36 -10.68 9.40 -3.00
C GLU A 36 -10.22 8.49 -1.86
N SER A 37 -9.92 7.23 -2.17
CA SER A 37 -9.29 6.32 -1.21
C SER A 37 -7.91 6.83 -0.77
N VAL A 38 -7.21 7.60 -1.63
CA VAL A 38 -5.97 8.26 -1.25
C VAL A 38 -6.22 9.35 -0.21
N ASN A 39 -7.17 10.23 -0.49
CA ASN A 39 -7.41 11.44 0.31
C ASN A 39 -8.17 11.19 1.62
N LYS A 40 -9.14 10.28 1.61
CA LYS A 40 -10.02 10.01 2.76
C LYS A 40 -9.52 8.93 3.70
N SER A 41 -8.39 8.28 3.38
CA SER A 41 -7.83 7.23 4.24
C SER A 41 -7.44 7.72 5.63
N ILE A 42 -7.08 9.00 5.79
CA ILE A 42 -6.68 9.56 7.09
C ILE A 42 -7.87 9.58 8.05
N GLU A 43 -9.06 9.95 7.57
CA GLU A 43 -10.28 9.92 8.37
C GLU A 43 -10.93 8.51 8.41
N LEU A 44 -10.77 7.73 7.34
CA LEU A 44 -11.36 6.40 7.23
C LEU A 44 -10.78 5.42 8.26
N LYS A 45 -9.47 5.42 8.49
CA LYS A 45 -8.84 4.49 9.44
C LYS A 45 -9.39 4.65 10.86
N PRO A 46 -9.40 5.87 11.47
CA PRO A 46 -10.05 6.09 12.77
C PRO A 46 -11.54 5.72 12.78
N LEU A 47 -12.26 5.99 11.69
CA LEU A 47 -13.68 5.64 11.58
C LEU A 47 -13.90 4.13 11.63
N ILE A 48 -13.12 3.36 10.87
CA ILE A 48 -13.20 1.89 10.88
C ILE A 48 -12.79 1.34 12.24
N SER A 49 -11.74 1.88 12.88
CA SER A 49 -11.35 1.44 14.24
C SER A 49 -12.47 1.68 15.26
N LEU A 50 -13.16 2.83 15.21
CA LEU A 50 -14.32 3.09 16.08
C LEU A 50 -15.51 2.19 15.73
N LYS A 51 -15.75 1.93 14.44
CA LYS A 51 -16.77 0.99 13.98
C LYS A 51 -16.52 -0.41 14.54
N ASN A 52 -15.30 -0.93 14.40
CA ASN A 52 -14.89 -2.24 14.94
C ASN A 52 -15.06 -2.29 16.46
N LEU A 53 -14.68 -1.23 17.17
CA LEU A 53 -14.89 -1.14 18.62
C LEU A 53 -16.38 -1.27 18.97
N ILE A 54 -17.26 -0.56 18.28
CA ILE A 54 -18.70 -0.61 18.55
C ILE A 54 -19.28 -1.98 18.20
N ALA A 55 -18.91 -2.54 17.04
CA ALA A 55 -19.39 -3.85 16.58
C ALA A 55 -18.99 -5.00 17.53
N ASN A 56 -17.81 -4.92 18.13
CA ASN A 56 -17.28 -5.95 19.04
C ASN A 56 -17.75 -5.79 20.51
N LEU A 57 -18.47 -4.72 20.85
CA LEU A 57 -19.01 -4.55 22.20
C LEU A 57 -20.27 -5.42 22.38
N PRO A 58 -20.44 -6.09 23.54
CA PRO A 58 -21.63 -6.93 23.81
C PRO A 58 -22.96 -6.19 23.64
N ASN A 59 -22.95 -4.89 23.96
CA ASN A 59 -24.14 -4.05 23.87
C ASN A 59 -24.24 -3.28 22.54
N GLY A 60 -23.19 -3.26 21.71
CA GLY A 60 -23.20 -2.60 20.40
C GLY A 60 -23.23 -1.07 20.43
N TYR A 61 -22.87 -0.43 21.54
CA TYR A 61 -22.90 1.04 21.68
C TYR A 61 -21.82 1.59 22.62
N VAL A 62 -21.45 2.87 22.43
CA VAL A 62 -20.45 3.59 23.23
C VAL A 62 -20.94 4.94 23.76
N PRO A 63 -20.51 5.36 24.97
CA PRO A 63 -20.86 6.66 25.54
C PRO A 63 -20.02 7.81 24.95
N CYS A 64 -20.49 9.05 25.20
CA CYS A 64 -20.09 10.37 24.68
C CYS A 64 -18.59 10.71 24.48
N LYS A 65 -17.60 9.93 24.96
CA LYS A 65 -16.16 10.30 24.88
C LYS A 65 -15.67 10.60 23.45
N PHE A 66 -16.35 10.08 22.43
CA PHE A 66 -16.06 10.31 21.01
C PHE A 66 -17.13 11.11 20.26
N ALA A 67 -18.11 11.69 20.95
CA ALA A 67 -19.32 12.27 20.35
C ALA A 67 -19.02 13.31 19.25
N ARG A 68 -17.99 14.14 19.43
CA ARG A 68 -17.62 15.15 18.43
C ARG A 68 -17.20 14.53 17.09
N PHE A 69 -16.48 13.40 17.12
CA PHE A 69 -16.07 12.71 15.89
C PHE A 69 -17.24 11.91 15.30
N LEU A 70 -17.98 11.18 16.13
CA LEU A 70 -19.09 10.33 15.69
C LEU A 70 -20.21 11.16 15.03
N ARG A 71 -20.49 12.36 15.54
CA ARG A 71 -21.43 13.33 14.94
C ARG A 71 -21.01 13.87 13.57
N LEU A 72 -19.75 13.74 13.18
CA LEU A 72 -19.32 14.10 11.81
C LEU A 72 -19.77 13.06 10.78
N TYR A 73 -20.12 11.85 11.23
CA TYR A 73 -20.37 10.70 10.37
C TYR A 73 -21.70 10.01 10.74
N LEU A 74 -22.79 10.78 10.83
CA LEU A 74 -24.12 10.28 11.26
C LEU A 74 -24.74 9.24 10.32
N SER A 75 -24.27 9.12 9.08
CA SER A 75 -24.66 8.01 8.20
C SER A 75 -24.01 6.69 8.59
N VAL A 76 -22.91 6.74 9.37
CA VAL A 76 -22.22 5.57 9.92
C VAL A 76 -22.64 5.32 11.38
N PHE A 77 -22.81 6.37 12.17
CA PHE A 77 -23.11 6.28 13.60
C PHE A 77 -24.47 6.91 13.92
N GLU A 78 -25.32 6.18 14.63
CA GLU A 78 -26.63 6.66 15.08
C GLU A 78 -26.53 7.12 16.54
N GLU A 79 -26.89 8.37 16.80
CA GLU A 79 -26.98 8.94 18.15
C GLU A 79 -28.34 8.62 18.79
N PHE A 80 -28.33 8.17 20.04
CA PHE A 80 -29.54 7.88 20.83
C PHE A 80 -29.32 8.22 22.32
N ILE A 81 -30.40 8.23 23.11
CA ILE A 81 -30.32 8.49 24.55
C ILE A 81 -29.99 7.18 25.28
N GLY A 82 -29.02 7.26 26.20
CA GLY A 82 -28.56 6.11 26.97
C GLY A 82 -29.66 5.41 27.77
N PRO A 83 -29.58 4.09 27.97
CA PRO A 83 -30.58 3.34 28.72
C PRO A 83 -30.60 3.69 30.22
N ASN A 84 -29.47 4.17 30.77
CA ASN A 84 -29.29 4.42 32.21
C ASN A 84 -28.88 5.86 32.55
N ASP A 85 -28.69 6.70 31.53
CA ASP A 85 -28.33 8.10 31.69
C ASP A 85 -28.97 8.93 30.56
N ASN A 86 -29.33 10.20 30.83
CA ASN A 86 -29.82 11.12 29.80
C ASN A 86 -28.69 11.65 28.90
N LEU A 87 -27.62 10.87 28.71
CA LEU A 87 -26.47 11.27 27.92
C LEU A 87 -26.58 10.67 26.51
N PRO A 88 -25.89 11.27 25.52
CA PRO A 88 -25.86 10.73 24.17
C PRO A 88 -24.93 9.52 24.06
N TRP A 89 -25.47 8.46 23.45
CA TRP A 89 -24.78 7.23 23.10
C TRP A 89 -24.81 7.02 21.60
N PHE A 90 -23.87 6.22 21.10
CA PHE A 90 -23.75 5.95 19.68
C PHE A 90 -23.70 4.45 19.42
N LYS A 91 -24.44 4.02 18.41
CA LYS A 91 -24.38 2.67 17.82
C LYS A 91 -24.10 2.78 16.31
N LEU A 92 -23.88 1.66 15.65
CA LEU A 92 -23.80 1.65 14.18
C LEU A 92 -25.18 1.91 13.58
N SER A 93 -25.23 2.69 12.51
CA SER A 93 -26.43 2.82 11.69
C SER A 93 -26.73 1.49 10.98
N GLN A 94 -27.98 1.28 10.58
CA GLN A 94 -28.36 0.07 9.84
C GLN A 94 -27.50 -0.14 8.56
N LYS A 95 -27.22 0.93 7.82
CA LYS A 95 -26.33 0.90 6.64
C LYS A 95 -24.90 0.47 7.00
N ALA A 96 -24.39 0.90 8.14
CA ALA A 96 -23.05 0.55 8.61
C ALA A 96 -22.99 -0.91 9.09
N VAL A 97 -24.04 -1.41 9.73
CA VAL A 97 -24.17 -2.84 10.12
C VAL A 97 -24.18 -3.74 8.88
N GLU A 98 -24.98 -3.41 7.87
CA GLU A 98 -25.00 -4.18 6.61
C GLU A 98 -23.64 -4.19 5.92
N LEU A 99 -22.96 -3.04 5.87
CA LEU A 99 -21.63 -2.95 5.27
C LEU A 99 -20.56 -3.71 6.09
N ASP A 100 -20.69 -3.76 7.41
CA ASP A 100 -19.81 -4.52 8.30
C ASP A 100 -19.98 -6.04 8.12
N GLN A 101 -21.22 -6.52 7.91
CA GLN A 101 -21.50 -7.91 7.56
C GLN A 101 -20.88 -8.30 6.21
N GLU A 102 -20.97 -7.41 5.21
CA GLU A 102 -20.29 -7.60 3.93
C GLU A 102 -18.76 -7.62 4.08
N GLU A 103 -18.19 -6.73 4.89
CA GLU A 103 -16.75 -6.74 5.19
C GLU A 103 -16.32 -8.06 5.83
N THR A 104 -17.08 -8.54 6.81
CA THR A 104 -16.85 -9.83 7.48
C THR A 104 -16.92 -11.00 6.49
N ALA A 105 -17.88 -10.99 5.57
CA ALA A 105 -17.97 -11.98 4.51
C ALA A 105 -16.73 -11.94 3.61
N VAL A 106 -16.23 -10.76 3.26
CA VAL A 106 -15.00 -10.62 2.46
C VAL A 106 -13.79 -11.21 3.20
N TYR A 107 -13.63 -10.96 4.50
CA TYR A 107 -12.54 -11.57 5.28
C TYR A 107 -12.59 -13.09 5.27
N ARG A 108 -13.79 -13.67 5.36
CA ARG A 108 -13.99 -15.12 5.31
C ARG A 108 -13.68 -15.68 3.91
N ASP A 109 -14.26 -15.08 2.88
CA ASP A 109 -14.24 -15.63 1.51
C ASP A 109 -12.87 -15.43 0.83
N PHE A 110 -12.10 -14.42 1.26
CA PHE A 110 -10.77 -14.10 0.71
C PHE A 110 -9.63 -14.37 1.70
N ARG A 111 -9.84 -15.23 2.70
CA ARG A 111 -8.85 -15.55 3.74
C ARG A 111 -7.49 -15.94 3.15
N ASP A 112 -7.48 -16.79 2.13
CA ASP A 112 -6.26 -17.30 1.50
C ASP A 112 -5.52 -16.20 0.70
N ASP A 113 -6.24 -15.28 0.05
CA ASP A 113 -5.63 -14.13 -0.64
C ASP A 113 -4.95 -13.19 0.37
N LEU A 114 -5.63 -12.85 1.47
CA LEU A 114 -5.10 -11.98 2.53
C LEU A 114 -3.86 -12.61 3.18
N GLN A 115 -3.93 -13.91 3.46
CA GLN A 115 -2.80 -14.67 3.98
C GLN A 115 -1.64 -14.70 2.97
N GLY A 116 -1.92 -14.94 1.69
CA GLY A 116 -0.92 -14.91 0.61
C GLY A 116 -0.24 -13.55 0.47
N ARG A 117 -0.98 -12.45 0.66
CA ARG A 117 -0.42 -11.09 0.69
C ARG A 117 0.52 -10.90 1.89
N LEU A 118 0.14 -11.38 3.07
CA LEU A 118 1.01 -11.35 4.26
C LEU A 118 2.28 -12.20 4.05
N LYS A 119 2.15 -13.41 3.49
CA LYS A 119 3.31 -14.28 3.16
C LYS A 119 4.29 -13.54 2.26
N LYS A 120 3.79 -12.97 1.16
CA LYS A 120 4.58 -12.17 0.22
C LYS A 120 5.26 -10.99 0.90
N PHE A 121 4.53 -10.26 1.75
CA PHE A 121 5.09 -9.14 2.48
C PHE A 121 6.29 -9.55 3.36
N ILE A 122 6.21 -10.69 4.04
CA ILE A 122 7.31 -11.22 4.86
C ILE A 122 8.45 -11.77 3.98
N LEU A 123 8.15 -12.48 2.89
CA LEU A 123 9.16 -13.08 2.00
C LEU A 123 10.03 -12.03 1.29
N MET A 124 9.57 -10.78 1.15
CA MET A 124 10.40 -9.69 0.63
C MET A 124 11.48 -9.19 1.61
N SER A 125 11.39 -9.59 2.89
CA SER A 125 12.44 -9.28 3.87
C SER A 125 13.65 -10.18 3.67
N GLY A 126 14.86 -9.67 3.90
CA GLY A 126 16.10 -10.40 3.63
C GLY A 126 16.19 -11.76 4.33
N ASP A 127 15.74 -11.84 5.58
CA ASP A 127 15.74 -13.07 6.38
C ASP A 127 14.41 -13.85 6.29
N LYS A 128 13.48 -13.44 5.41
CA LYS A 128 12.12 -14.00 5.31
C LYS A 128 11.38 -14.03 6.66
N ARG A 129 11.68 -13.05 7.52
CA ARG A 129 11.08 -12.85 8.84
C ARG A 129 10.95 -11.37 9.15
N LEU A 130 9.85 -10.99 9.81
CA LEU A 130 9.59 -9.61 10.21
C LEU A 130 9.11 -9.53 11.67
N PRO A 131 9.49 -8.49 12.42
CA PRO A 131 8.95 -8.25 13.75
C PRO A 131 7.44 -8.05 13.69
N LEU A 132 6.70 -8.61 14.67
CA LEU A 132 5.25 -8.44 14.75
C LEU A 132 4.84 -6.97 14.78
N LYS A 133 5.66 -6.10 15.38
CA LYS A 133 5.44 -4.64 15.40
C LYS A 133 5.39 -4.03 13.99
N ILE A 134 6.25 -4.49 13.07
CA ILE A 134 6.27 -4.02 11.68
C ILE A 134 5.02 -4.51 10.95
N ILE A 135 4.68 -5.79 11.13
CA ILE A 135 3.48 -6.38 10.52
C ILE A 135 2.22 -5.66 11.01
N ARG A 136 2.12 -5.39 12.32
CA ARG A 136 1.03 -4.61 12.91
C ARG A 136 0.91 -3.21 12.32
N GLY A 137 2.05 -2.54 12.10
CA GLY A 137 2.08 -1.25 11.42
C GLY A 137 1.54 -1.29 9.99
N MET A 138 1.59 -2.46 9.33
CA MET A 138 1.19 -2.66 7.94
C MET A 138 -0.17 -3.34 7.76
N GLN A 139 -0.83 -3.83 8.82
CA GLN A 139 -2.15 -4.49 8.74
C GLN A 139 -3.17 -3.67 7.95
N TRP A 140 -3.25 -2.37 8.23
CA TRP A 140 -4.13 -1.45 7.48
C TRP A 140 -3.82 -1.42 5.98
N HIS A 141 -2.54 -1.43 5.59
CA HIS A 141 -2.16 -1.39 4.20
C HIS A 141 -2.42 -2.73 3.50
N LEU A 142 -2.16 -3.85 4.19
CA LEU A 142 -2.41 -5.21 3.71
C LEU A 142 -3.89 -5.61 3.73
N GLY A 143 -4.75 -4.82 4.37
CA GLY A 143 -6.17 -5.15 4.49
C GLY A 143 -6.44 -6.30 5.44
N LEU A 144 -5.63 -6.44 6.49
CA LEU A 144 -5.84 -7.42 7.55
C LEU A 144 -6.72 -6.80 8.66
N PRO A 145 -7.63 -7.57 9.30
CA PRO A 145 -8.33 -7.16 10.51
C PRO A 145 -7.35 -6.72 11.62
N ASP A 146 -7.78 -5.85 12.53
CA ASP A 146 -6.92 -5.35 13.61
C ASP A 146 -6.48 -6.50 14.55
N GLU A 147 -7.41 -7.40 14.84
CA GLU A 147 -7.28 -8.60 15.67
C GLU A 147 -6.59 -9.79 14.95
N TYR A 148 -6.19 -9.64 13.69
CA TYR A 148 -5.68 -10.76 12.88
C TYR A 148 -4.48 -11.48 13.51
N LEU A 149 -3.63 -10.74 14.24
CA LEU A 149 -2.43 -11.28 14.89
C LEU A 149 -2.64 -11.66 16.37
N ASP A 150 -3.86 -11.52 16.89
CA ASP A 150 -4.18 -11.84 18.29
C ASP A 150 -4.39 -13.36 18.47
N ASP A 151 -4.84 -14.04 17.42
CA ASP A 151 -4.92 -15.50 17.33
C ASP A 151 -4.20 -16.02 16.07
N PRO A 152 -2.85 -16.07 16.08
CA PRO A 152 -2.07 -16.51 14.94
C PRO A 152 -2.35 -17.96 14.53
N GLU A 153 -2.66 -18.84 15.49
CA GLU A 153 -2.91 -20.26 15.22
C GLU A 153 -4.16 -20.45 14.35
N LYS A 154 -5.18 -19.63 14.59
CA LYS A 154 -6.40 -19.65 13.77
C LYS A 154 -6.23 -18.95 12.43
N ASN A 155 -5.37 -17.94 12.32
CA ASN A 155 -5.32 -17.07 11.14
C ASN A 155 -4.16 -17.39 10.17
N LEU A 156 -3.12 -18.06 10.66
CA LEU A 156 -1.94 -18.42 9.90
C LEU A 156 -1.95 -19.92 9.58
N ASP A 157 -1.42 -20.28 8.42
CA ASP A 157 -1.27 -21.68 8.00
C ASP A 157 0.12 -22.20 8.36
N GLY A 158 0.38 -23.46 8.00
CA GLY A 158 1.62 -24.16 8.35
C GLY A 158 2.90 -23.52 7.78
N CYS A 159 2.82 -22.57 6.85
CA CYS A 159 3.98 -21.87 6.32
C CYS A 159 4.54 -20.80 7.27
N PHE A 160 3.76 -20.39 8.30
CA PHE A 160 4.20 -19.37 9.24
C PHE A 160 4.78 -19.97 10.50
N ARG A 161 5.87 -19.39 10.99
CA ARG A 161 6.44 -19.69 12.31
C ARG A 161 6.58 -18.42 13.13
N ILE A 162 6.11 -18.47 14.38
CA ILE A 162 6.45 -17.46 15.37
C ILE A 162 7.91 -17.71 15.78
N VAL A 163 8.74 -16.68 15.65
CA VAL A 163 10.17 -16.76 15.96
C VAL A 163 10.56 -15.68 16.96
N ASP A 164 11.53 -16.00 17.81
CA ASP A 164 12.20 -14.99 18.62
C ASP A 164 13.19 -14.20 17.75
N MET A 165 13.22 -12.90 17.95
CA MET A 165 14.09 -11.97 17.26
C MET A 165 15.10 -11.36 18.24
N GLU A 166 16.07 -10.64 17.69
CA GLU A 166 16.96 -9.78 18.48
C GLU A 166 16.14 -8.85 19.39
N ASP A 167 16.69 -8.53 20.55
CA ASP A 167 16.05 -7.73 21.61
C ASP A 167 14.85 -8.38 22.33
N GLY A 168 14.65 -9.70 22.18
CA GLY A 168 13.56 -10.44 22.85
C GLY A 168 12.18 -10.15 22.27
N LEU A 169 12.11 -9.56 21.08
CA LEU A 169 10.87 -9.31 20.35
C LEU A 169 10.42 -10.59 19.62
N LYS A 170 9.12 -10.74 19.44
CA LYS A 170 8.55 -11.81 18.58
C LYS A 170 8.35 -11.33 17.14
N GLY A 171 8.59 -12.23 16.21
CA GLY A 171 8.37 -12.04 14.77
C GLY A 171 7.60 -13.20 14.13
N LEU A 172 7.26 -13.02 12.86
CA LEU A 172 6.78 -14.08 12.00
C LEU A 172 7.81 -14.35 10.90
N ALA A 173 8.18 -15.61 10.76
CA ALA A 173 8.96 -16.14 9.64
C ALA A 173 8.04 -16.90 8.69
N VAL A 174 8.37 -16.90 7.40
CA VAL A 174 7.66 -17.68 6.39
C VAL A 174 8.61 -18.67 5.74
N GLU A 175 8.23 -19.94 5.76
CA GLU A 175 8.84 -20.99 4.97
C GLU A 175 7.95 -21.30 3.77
N CYS A 176 8.48 -21.06 2.58
CA CYS A 176 7.80 -21.31 1.31
C CYS A 176 8.80 -22.02 0.38
N GLU A 177 8.50 -23.26 0.02
CA GLU A 177 9.30 -24.03 -0.94
C GLU A 177 8.99 -23.61 -2.39
N GLU A 178 7.80 -23.07 -2.64
CA GLU A 178 7.37 -22.63 -3.95
C GLU A 178 8.01 -21.30 -4.35
N LYS A 179 8.48 -21.23 -5.60
CA LYS A 179 9.01 -20.00 -6.19
C LYS A 179 7.88 -18.96 -6.33
N VAL A 180 8.00 -17.86 -5.60
CA VAL A 180 7.05 -16.73 -5.68
C VAL A 180 7.48 -15.77 -6.77
N LEU A 181 6.58 -15.50 -7.72
CA LEU A 181 6.80 -14.50 -8.76
C LEU A 181 6.25 -13.13 -8.35
N SER A 182 7.05 -12.09 -8.56
CA SER A 182 6.60 -10.72 -8.42
C SER A 182 5.48 -10.39 -9.41
N PHE A 183 4.72 -9.34 -9.12
CA PHE A 183 3.68 -8.82 -9.99
C PHE A 183 4.24 -8.44 -11.36
N VAL A 184 5.42 -7.80 -11.40
CA VAL A 184 6.09 -7.44 -12.64
C VAL A 184 6.48 -8.68 -13.44
N GLN A 185 7.04 -9.72 -12.79
CA GLN A 185 7.34 -11.00 -13.46
C GLN A 185 6.08 -11.67 -14.00
N ARG A 186 5.00 -11.75 -13.20
CA ARG A 186 3.71 -12.32 -13.64
C ARG A 186 3.14 -11.56 -14.84
N ASN A 187 3.23 -10.23 -14.83
CA ASN A 187 2.77 -9.42 -15.95
C ASN A 187 3.64 -9.58 -17.20
N ALA A 188 4.96 -9.67 -17.05
CA ALA A 188 5.86 -9.95 -18.17
C ALA A 188 5.60 -11.34 -18.76
N MET A 189 5.39 -12.36 -17.92
CA MET A 189 5.06 -13.72 -18.34
C MET A 189 3.77 -13.76 -19.17
N ARG A 190 2.71 -13.06 -18.71
CA ARG A 190 1.44 -12.94 -19.45
C ARG A 190 1.59 -12.27 -20.82
N ARG A 191 2.63 -11.45 -21.02
CA ARG A 191 2.94 -10.80 -22.31
C ARG A 191 3.96 -11.56 -23.15
N GLY A 192 4.43 -12.72 -22.69
CA GLY A 192 5.49 -13.49 -23.35
C GLY A 192 6.89 -12.87 -23.22
N GLY A 193 7.08 -11.92 -22.30
CA GLY A 193 8.36 -11.24 -22.05
C GLY A 193 9.15 -11.80 -20.87
N TYR A 194 8.75 -12.95 -20.31
CA TYR A 194 9.46 -13.63 -19.22
C TYR A 194 9.28 -15.14 -19.35
N ASN A 195 10.40 -15.88 -19.37
CA ASN A 195 10.42 -17.33 -19.60
C ASN A 195 10.63 -18.15 -18.31
N GLY A 196 10.66 -17.50 -17.14
CA GLY A 196 10.79 -18.19 -15.85
C GLY A 196 12.21 -18.29 -15.31
N GLY A 197 13.21 -17.81 -16.05
CA GLY A 197 14.61 -17.79 -15.65
C GLY A 197 14.91 -16.88 -14.45
N SER A 198 16.01 -17.17 -13.75
CA SER A 198 16.59 -16.26 -12.76
C SER A 198 17.36 -15.15 -13.49
N MET A 199 17.10 -13.89 -13.12
CA MET A 199 17.79 -12.71 -13.69
C MET A 199 17.58 -12.51 -15.19
N GLU A 200 16.31 -12.46 -15.63
CA GLU A 200 15.95 -11.99 -16.97
C GLU A 200 15.74 -10.47 -16.98
N VAL A 201 15.81 -9.88 -18.18
CA VAL A 201 15.40 -8.49 -18.38
C VAL A 201 13.88 -8.45 -18.27
N VAL A 202 13.39 -7.78 -17.23
CA VAL A 202 11.96 -7.57 -17.00
C VAL A 202 11.69 -6.07 -16.96
N GLU A 203 10.74 -5.64 -17.77
CA GLU A 203 10.38 -4.23 -17.91
C GLU A 203 9.24 -3.82 -16.97
N PHE A 204 9.37 -2.65 -16.36
CA PHE A 204 8.27 -2.00 -15.65
C PHE A 204 7.36 -1.26 -16.61
N PRO A 205 6.03 -1.35 -16.46
CA PRO A 205 5.12 -0.47 -17.16
C PRO A 205 5.37 1.01 -16.79
N LEU A 206 5.53 1.87 -17.81
CA LEU A 206 5.84 3.29 -17.64
C LEU A 206 4.64 4.18 -17.94
N PHE A 207 4.38 5.13 -17.04
CA PHE A 207 3.26 6.07 -17.09
C PHE A 207 3.75 7.52 -16.95
N PRO A 208 4.29 8.11 -18.03
CA PRO A 208 4.69 9.52 -18.02
C PRO A 208 3.46 10.42 -17.79
N SER A 209 3.54 11.33 -16.79
CA SER A 209 2.44 12.26 -16.49
C SER A 209 2.26 13.30 -17.58
N LYS A 210 1.01 13.68 -17.86
CA LYS A 210 0.67 14.66 -18.90
C LYS A 210 1.30 16.02 -18.59
N GLY A 211 2.19 16.47 -19.48
CA GLY A 211 2.87 17.77 -19.36
C GLY A 211 4.16 17.76 -18.53
N MET A 212 4.66 16.60 -18.11
CA MET A 212 6.09 16.46 -17.80
C MET A 212 6.86 16.31 -19.11
N SER A 213 7.32 17.41 -19.72
CA SER A 213 8.29 17.34 -20.81
C SER A 213 9.64 16.94 -20.23
N LEU A 214 9.86 15.63 -20.05
CA LEU A 214 11.18 15.15 -19.70
C LEU A 214 12.13 15.46 -20.86
N LYS A 215 13.31 15.99 -20.53
CA LYS A 215 14.39 16.16 -21.49
C LYS A 215 14.72 14.76 -22.05
N ARG A 216 14.98 14.66 -23.37
CA ARG A 216 15.34 13.42 -24.10
C ARG A 216 16.23 12.48 -23.28
N LYS A 217 17.29 13.02 -22.67
CA LYS A 217 18.24 12.30 -21.81
C LYS A 217 17.66 11.49 -20.64
N ILE A 218 16.50 11.88 -20.12
CA ILE A 218 15.86 11.14 -19.01
C ILE A 218 15.02 9.99 -19.58
N GLY A 219 14.38 10.19 -20.73
CA GLY A 219 13.80 9.08 -21.50
C GLY A 219 14.87 8.04 -21.84
N ASP A 220 15.99 8.50 -22.43
CA ASP A 220 17.10 7.61 -22.79
C ASP A 220 17.67 6.85 -21.58
N TRP A 221 17.66 7.45 -20.38
CA TRP A 221 18.05 6.75 -19.16
C TRP A 221 17.03 5.70 -18.73
N PHE A 222 15.73 6.01 -18.80
CA PHE A 222 14.68 5.03 -18.50
C PHE A 222 14.72 3.85 -19.46
N ASP A 223 14.99 4.07 -20.75
CA ASP A 223 15.14 3.00 -21.73
C ASP A 223 16.27 2.05 -21.33
N LYS A 224 17.45 2.59 -20.96
CA LYS A 224 18.56 1.78 -20.42
C LYS A 224 18.22 1.09 -19.09
N PHE A 225 17.47 1.75 -18.22
CA PHE A 225 17.04 1.16 -16.95
C PHE A 225 16.11 -0.04 -17.18
N GLN A 226 15.32 -0.05 -18.26
CA GLN A 226 14.50 -1.21 -18.63
C GLN A 226 15.36 -2.41 -19.05
N GLU A 227 16.53 -2.20 -19.66
CA GLU A 227 17.46 -3.27 -20.08
C GLU A 227 18.23 -3.92 -18.91
N VAL A 228 18.25 -3.29 -17.73
CA VAL A 228 18.95 -3.83 -16.55
C VAL A 228 18.32 -5.15 -16.10
N LEU A 229 19.13 -6.10 -15.63
CA LEU A 229 18.64 -7.38 -15.10
C LEU A 229 17.69 -7.18 -13.91
N TYR A 230 16.60 -7.93 -13.88
CA TYR A 230 15.63 -7.89 -12.80
C TYR A 230 15.89 -9.02 -11.79
N VAL A 231 16.17 -8.64 -10.54
CA VAL A 231 16.24 -9.56 -9.41
C VAL A 231 14.92 -9.49 -8.65
N SER A 232 14.26 -10.64 -8.43
CA SER A 232 12.97 -10.68 -7.75
C SER A 232 13.07 -10.14 -6.32
N PRO A 233 12.03 -9.47 -5.80
CA PRO A 233 11.87 -9.18 -4.38
C PRO A 233 11.97 -10.41 -3.48
N TYR A 234 11.62 -11.59 -4.02
CA TYR A 234 11.59 -12.87 -3.29
C TYR A 234 12.87 -13.69 -3.45
N ASP A 235 13.75 -13.31 -4.38
CA ASP A 235 15.03 -13.98 -4.59
C ASP A 235 16.08 -13.42 -3.62
N GLU A 236 17.04 -14.27 -3.27
CA GLU A 236 18.23 -13.88 -2.51
C GLU A 236 19.07 -12.90 -3.33
N TYR A 237 19.66 -11.92 -2.64
CA TYR A 237 20.38 -10.80 -3.27
C TYR A 237 21.75 -10.53 -2.65
N TRP A 238 22.26 -11.50 -1.88
CA TRP A 238 23.55 -11.41 -1.23
C TRP A 238 24.66 -11.10 -2.26
N GLY A 239 25.45 -10.06 -1.98
CA GLY A 239 26.58 -9.68 -2.83
C GLY A 239 26.27 -8.71 -3.98
N LEU A 240 25.04 -8.20 -4.12
CA LEU A 240 24.79 -7.08 -5.01
C LEU A 240 25.48 -5.81 -4.50
N ASP A 241 26.22 -5.14 -5.38
CA ASP A 241 26.73 -3.80 -5.13
C ASP A 241 25.54 -2.84 -4.94
N SER A 242 25.46 -2.20 -3.77
CA SER A 242 24.36 -1.30 -3.39
C SER A 242 24.23 -0.09 -4.32
N ASP A 243 25.31 0.29 -5.02
CA ASP A 243 25.32 1.42 -5.95
C ASP A 243 25.07 1.02 -7.41
N SER A 244 24.85 -0.28 -7.67
CA SER A 244 24.57 -0.79 -9.02
C SER A 244 23.14 -0.50 -9.49
N ASP A 245 22.97 -0.39 -10.82
CA ASP A 245 21.63 -0.26 -11.42
C ASP A 245 20.74 -1.48 -11.13
N VAL A 246 21.33 -2.67 -10.94
CA VAL A 246 20.61 -3.89 -10.56
C VAL A 246 20.04 -3.76 -9.15
N ALA A 247 20.81 -3.22 -8.19
CA ALA A 247 20.33 -2.96 -6.85
C ALA A 247 19.22 -1.90 -6.84
N GLU A 248 19.36 -0.81 -7.60
CA GLU A 248 18.30 0.19 -7.77
C GLU A 248 17.03 -0.44 -8.39
N LYS A 249 17.18 -1.26 -9.44
CA LYS A 249 16.05 -1.97 -10.07
C LYS A 249 15.36 -2.95 -9.13
N ARG A 250 16.10 -3.66 -8.29
CA ARG A 250 15.54 -4.52 -7.24
C ARG A 250 14.73 -3.71 -6.22
N ILE A 251 15.25 -2.58 -5.74
CA ILE A 251 14.54 -1.73 -4.78
C ILE A 251 13.22 -1.22 -5.39
N VAL A 252 13.24 -0.78 -6.65
CA VAL A 252 12.03 -0.41 -7.39
C VAL A 252 11.06 -1.59 -7.47
N GLY A 253 11.56 -2.80 -7.73
CA GLY A 253 10.78 -4.03 -7.73
C GLY A 253 10.11 -4.34 -6.39
N VAL A 254 10.84 -4.21 -5.28
CA VAL A 254 10.30 -4.41 -3.92
C VAL A 254 9.20 -3.39 -3.61
N LEU A 255 9.44 -2.11 -3.91
CA LEU A 255 8.46 -1.04 -3.68
C LEU A 255 7.23 -1.21 -4.57
N HIS A 256 7.42 -1.62 -5.83
CA HIS A 256 6.32 -1.93 -6.75
C HIS A 256 5.46 -3.08 -6.19
N GLU A 257 6.09 -4.20 -5.83
CA GLU A 257 5.41 -5.37 -5.27
C GLU A 257 4.64 -5.01 -3.99
N MET A 258 5.27 -4.28 -3.07
CA MET A 258 4.66 -3.81 -1.83
C MET A 258 3.38 -2.99 -2.10
N HIS A 259 3.40 -2.09 -3.08
CA HIS A 259 2.21 -1.33 -3.47
C HIS A 259 1.12 -2.20 -4.14
N CYS A 260 1.50 -3.28 -4.84
CA CYS A 260 0.56 -4.24 -5.40
C CYS A 260 -0.11 -5.13 -4.33
N LEU A 261 0.54 -5.34 -3.19
CA LEU A 261 -0.06 -6.06 -2.06
C LEU A 261 -1.12 -5.24 -1.33
N PHE A 262 -1.02 -3.91 -1.35
CA PHE A 262 -1.86 -3.03 -0.55
C PHE A 262 -3.28 -2.82 -1.08
N VAL A 263 -4.23 -2.59 -0.17
CA VAL A 263 -5.64 -2.31 -0.49
C VAL A 263 -5.80 -1.08 -1.37
N GLU A 264 -5.07 -0.04 -0.99
CA GLU A 264 -4.92 1.20 -1.73
C GLU A 264 -3.48 1.15 -2.21
N HIS A 265 -3.22 1.22 -3.51
CA HIS A 265 -1.88 1.05 -4.12
C HIS A 265 -0.93 2.23 -3.80
N LYS A 266 -0.89 2.61 -2.53
CA LYS A 266 -0.25 3.77 -1.96
C LYS A 266 0.23 3.50 -0.54
N HIS A 267 1.20 4.28 -0.10
CA HIS A 267 1.71 4.25 1.25
C HIS A 267 1.97 5.67 1.76
N MET A 268 1.64 5.92 3.03
CA MET A 268 1.77 7.21 3.69
C MET A 268 2.86 7.11 4.76
N GLY A 269 3.63 8.18 4.96
CA GLY A 269 4.59 8.24 6.07
C GLY A 269 5.88 7.44 5.83
N LEU A 270 6.34 7.40 4.57
CA LEU A 270 7.59 6.75 4.21
C LEU A 270 8.77 7.26 5.05
N PRO A 271 9.64 6.37 5.55
CA PRO A 271 10.90 6.79 6.14
C PRO A 271 11.66 7.68 5.17
N GLN A 272 12.30 8.73 5.70
CA GLN A 272 13.02 9.72 4.90
C GLN A 272 14.11 9.11 4.00
N LYS A 273 14.50 7.85 4.19
CA LYS A 273 15.48 7.18 3.32
C LYS A 273 14.88 6.71 1.98
N PHE A 274 13.56 6.51 1.87
CA PHE A 274 12.92 5.96 0.67
C PHE A 274 12.41 7.00 -0.33
N HIS A 275 12.27 8.28 0.05
CA HIS A 275 11.74 9.31 -0.86
C HIS A 275 12.55 9.44 -2.16
N LYS A 276 13.86 9.22 -2.09
CA LYS A 276 14.77 9.36 -3.23
C LYS A 276 14.46 8.40 -4.38
N VAL A 277 14.02 7.18 -4.07
CA VAL A 277 13.67 6.20 -5.11
C VAL A 277 12.39 6.64 -5.83
N PHE A 278 11.37 7.06 -5.09
CA PHE A 278 10.14 7.55 -5.70
C PHE A 278 10.35 8.81 -6.55
N GLU A 279 11.24 9.69 -6.10
CA GLU A 279 11.67 10.86 -6.86
C GLU A 279 12.41 10.50 -8.16
N ARG A 280 13.27 9.46 -8.12
CA ARG A 280 14.04 8.98 -9.29
C ARG A 280 13.20 8.23 -10.32
N HIS A 281 12.10 7.62 -9.89
CA HIS A 281 11.26 6.76 -10.74
C HIS A 281 9.84 7.34 -10.98
N PRO A 282 9.70 8.58 -11.48
CA PRO A 282 8.40 9.26 -11.60
C PRO A 282 7.50 8.69 -12.70
N TYR A 283 7.97 7.75 -13.52
CA TYR A 283 7.16 7.02 -14.50
C TYR A 283 6.47 5.80 -13.90
N ILE A 284 6.95 5.30 -12.76
CA ILE A 284 6.38 4.14 -12.07
C ILE A 284 5.55 4.63 -10.88
N PHE A 285 6.08 5.58 -10.12
CA PHE A 285 5.45 6.12 -8.93
C PHE A 285 5.03 7.57 -9.12
N TYR A 286 3.97 7.94 -8.40
CA TYR A 286 3.55 9.31 -8.19
C TYR A 286 3.75 9.68 -6.72
N LEU A 287 4.41 10.79 -6.45
CA LEU A 287 4.64 11.31 -5.10
C LEU A 287 3.70 12.49 -4.86
N SER A 288 2.65 12.29 -4.07
CA SER A 288 1.75 13.37 -3.65
C SER A 288 2.20 13.95 -2.31
N LEU A 289 2.24 15.28 -2.22
CA LEU A 289 2.42 15.98 -0.95
C LEU A 289 1.09 16.66 -0.59
N MET A 290 0.35 16.03 0.31
CA MET A 290 -0.92 16.55 0.83
C MET A 290 -0.84 16.69 2.35
N ASN A 291 -1.29 17.82 2.89
CA ASN A 291 -1.33 18.06 4.34
C ASN A 291 0.00 17.79 5.08
N ARG A 292 1.12 18.20 4.48
CA ARG A 292 2.50 17.93 4.97
C ARG A 292 2.87 16.45 5.10
N THR A 293 2.03 15.55 4.55
CA THR A 293 2.29 14.12 4.48
C THR A 293 2.67 13.75 3.06
N CYS A 294 3.76 13.00 2.93
CA CYS A 294 4.19 12.44 1.66
C CYS A 294 3.51 11.09 1.45
N THR A 295 2.77 10.98 0.35
CA THR A 295 2.07 9.77 -0.07
C THR A 295 2.61 9.34 -1.41
N THR A 296 3.16 8.13 -1.48
CA THR A 296 3.50 7.52 -2.78
C THR A 296 2.30 6.77 -3.28
N VAL A 297 2.03 6.85 -4.59
CA VAL A 297 1.01 6.08 -5.31
C VAL A 297 1.70 5.33 -6.45
N LEU A 298 1.39 4.05 -6.64
CA LEU A 298 1.80 3.30 -7.83
C LEU A 298 0.89 3.69 -8.99
N LYS A 299 1.46 4.04 -10.15
CA LYS A 299 0.66 4.55 -11.28
C LYS A 299 -0.09 3.48 -12.06
N GLU A 300 0.50 2.29 -12.17
CA GLU A 300 -0.01 1.17 -12.95
C GLU A 300 -1.50 0.83 -12.72
N PRO A 301 -1.98 0.68 -11.47
CA PRO A 301 -3.38 0.31 -11.23
C PRO A 301 -4.42 1.39 -11.62
N TYR A 302 -3.99 2.62 -11.89
CA TYR A 302 -4.86 3.72 -12.30
C TYR A 302 -4.77 4.01 -13.80
N SER A 303 -4.13 3.12 -14.57
CA SER A 303 -4.10 3.20 -16.03
C SER A 303 -5.04 2.19 -16.66
N ASP A 304 -5.83 2.65 -17.62
CA ASP A 304 -6.73 1.80 -18.42
C ASP A 304 -6.00 0.71 -19.23
N ARG A 305 -4.67 0.78 -19.32
CA ARG A 305 -3.86 -0.12 -20.13
C ARG A 305 -3.60 -1.46 -19.47
N LEU A 306 -3.58 -1.53 -18.14
CA LEU A 306 -3.12 -2.71 -17.39
C LEU A 306 -3.90 -2.87 -16.09
N PRO A 307 -4.99 -3.66 -16.10
CA PRO A 307 -5.77 -3.88 -14.89
C PRO A 307 -4.95 -4.70 -13.88
N ILE A 308 -4.67 -4.09 -12.73
CA ILE A 308 -4.23 -4.82 -11.54
C ILE A 308 -5.48 -5.39 -10.87
N GLU A 309 -5.39 -6.65 -10.45
CA GLU A 309 -6.45 -7.27 -9.65
C GLU A 309 -6.68 -6.45 -8.37
N ALA A 310 -7.90 -5.95 -8.23
CA ALA A 310 -8.26 -5.10 -7.11
C ALA A 310 -8.25 -5.91 -5.82
N HIS A 311 -7.66 -5.33 -4.77
CA HIS A 311 -7.74 -5.93 -3.45
C HIS A 311 -9.21 -6.10 -3.01
N PRO A 312 -9.61 -7.24 -2.41
CA PRO A 312 -11.00 -7.52 -2.07
C PRO A 312 -11.64 -6.43 -1.19
N LEU A 313 -10.91 -5.90 -0.20
CA LEU A 313 -11.37 -4.76 0.62
C LEU A 313 -11.43 -3.40 -0.07
N SER A 314 -10.93 -3.25 -1.30
CA SER A 314 -10.93 -1.94 -1.98
C SER A 314 -12.35 -1.41 -2.16
N LYS A 315 -13.29 -2.29 -2.52
CA LYS A 315 -14.71 -1.94 -2.68
C LYS A 315 -15.37 -1.58 -1.34
N ILE A 316 -15.06 -2.32 -0.27
CA ILE A 316 -15.57 -2.07 1.08
C ILE A 316 -15.14 -0.68 1.56
N ARG A 317 -13.84 -0.35 1.46
CA ARG A 317 -13.32 0.98 1.85
C ARG A 317 -13.98 2.11 1.07
N LYS A 318 -14.18 1.94 -0.24
CA LYS A 318 -14.90 2.93 -1.07
C LYS A 318 -16.33 3.16 -0.60
N ARG A 319 -17.04 2.10 -0.17
CA ARG A 319 -18.41 2.22 0.36
C ARG A 319 -18.45 2.92 1.73
N TYR A 320 -17.50 2.64 2.62
CA TYR A 320 -17.38 3.40 3.86
C TYR A 320 -17.11 4.88 3.60
N ILE A 321 -16.23 5.21 2.63
CA ILE A 321 -16.03 6.60 2.20
C ILE A 321 -17.32 7.21 1.65
N GLY A 322 -18.15 6.42 0.94
CA GLY A 322 -19.49 6.81 0.51
C GLY A 322 -20.37 7.23 1.69
N LEU A 323 -20.49 6.38 2.72
CA LEU A 323 -21.25 6.70 3.93
C LEU A 323 -20.72 7.94 4.65
N MET A 324 -19.39 8.10 4.73
CA MET A 324 -18.78 9.30 5.31
C MET A 324 -19.19 10.59 4.61
N LYS A 325 -19.40 10.54 3.29
CA LYS A 325 -19.83 11.68 2.49
C LYS A 325 -21.32 11.96 2.64
N GLU A 326 -22.14 10.92 2.72
CA GLU A 326 -23.58 11.06 3.00
C GLU A 326 -23.82 11.87 4.28
N SER A 327 -22.93 11.76 5.26
CA SER A 327 -23.03 12.49 6.53
C SER A 327 -22.83 13.99 6.40
N ALA A 328 -22.24 14.47 5.30
CA ALA A 328 -22.12 15.91 5.04
C ALA A 328 -23.45 16.55 4.61
N PHE A 329 -24.48 15.74 4.34
CA PHE A 329 -25.80 16.17 3.88
C PHE A 329 -26.91 15.92 4.91
N ILE A 330 -26.53 15.49 6.12
CA ILE A 330 -27.40 15.30 7.30
C ILE A 330 -27.07 16.42 8.27
#